data_AF-A0A7X8ZP02-F1
#
_entry.id   AF-A0A7X8ZP02-F1
#
_cell.length_a   1.000
_cell.length_b   1.000
_cell.length_c   1.000
_cell.angle_alpha   90.00
_cell.angle_beta   90.00
_cell.angle_gamma   90.00
#
_symmetry.space_group_name_H-M   'P 1'
#
loop_
_entity.id
_entity.type
_entity.pdbx_description
1 polymer ?
#
loop_
_entity_poly.entity_id
_entity_poly.type
_entity_poly.pdbx_seq_one_letter_code
_entity_poly.pdbx_strand_id
1 'polypeptide(L)'
;EEGEKNHIFPFQNQADAMYNSAHTYELSALAPYAQSLLRSVKPEAEQSYTTARRLLQFLELFYPISAEEIPSNSLVREFIGGSIYKTT
;
A
#
# COMPACT_ATOMS: atom_id res chain seq x y z
N GLU A 1 3.86 -10.60 8.85
CA GLU A 1 5.33 -10.71 8.65
C GLU A 1 5.85 -12.15 8.72
N GLU A 2 5.43 -12.98 9.68
CA GLU A 2 5.96 -14.34 9.84
C GLU A 2 5.76 -15.23 8.60
N GLY A 3 4.60 -15.12 7.94
CA GLY A 3 4.31 -15.85 6.70
C GLY A 3 5.33 -15.59 5.59
N GLU A 4 5.68 -14.32 5.33
CA GLU A 4 6.67 -13.96 4.30
C GLU A 4 8.09 -14.37 4.70
N LYS A 5 8.44 -14.19 5.99
CA LYS A 5 9.74 -14.62 6.54
C LYS A 5 9.98 -16.11 6.40
N ASN A 6 8.94 -16.92 6.55
CA ASN A 6 9.06 -18.36 6.51
C ASN A 6 8.90 -18.94 5.10
N HIS A 7 8.13 -18.28 4.21
CA HIS A 7 7.72 -18.88 2.93
C HIS A 7 8.07 -18.08 1.68
N ILE A 8 8.46 -16.80 1.80
CA ILE A 8 8.83 -15.96 0.64
C ILE A 8 10.33 -15.68 0.66
N PHE A 9 10.83 -14.96 1.67
CA PHE A 9 12.23 -14.51 1.71
C PHE A 9 13.28 -15.63 1.56
N PRO A 10 13.13 -16.82 2.18
CA PRO A 10 14.12 -17.89 2.05
C PRO A 10 14.22 -18.47 0.63
N PHE A 11 13.15 -18.38 -0.15
CA PHE A 11 13.02 -19.04 -1.45
C PHE A 11 13.19 -18.08 -2.64
N GLN A 12 13.27 -16.76 -2.41
CA GLN A 12 13.41 -15.76 -3.47
C GLN A 12 14.61 -16.03 -4.40
N ASN A 13 15.75 -16.49 -3.86
CA ASN A 13 16.96 -16.79 -4.65
C ASN A 13 16.89 -18.09 -5.45
N GLN A 14 15.86 -18.91 -5.22
CA GLN A 14 15.64 -20.18 -5.93
C GLN A 14 14.57 -20.03 -7.03
N ALA A 15 13.99 -18.85 -7.20
CA ALA A 15 12.99 -18.59 -8.22
C ALA A 15 13.63 -18.44 -9.60
N ASP A 16 13.03 -19.06 -10.62
CA ASP A 16 13.48 -18.95 -12.01
C ASP A 16 13.38 -17.51 -12.56
N ALA A 17 12.43 -16.73 -12.05
CA ALA A 17 12.24 -15.32 -12.39
C ALA A 17 11.59 -14.54 -11.24
N MET A 18 11.92 -13.25 -11.14
CA MET A 18 11.32 -12.30 -10.21
C MET A 18 10.76 -11.11 -10.98
N TYR A 19 9.49 -10.78 -10.77
CA TYR A 19 8.82 -9.66 -11.41
C TYR A 19 8.45 -8.60 -10.37
N ASN A 20 8.90 -7.37 -10.60
CA ASN A 20 8.47 -6.22 -9.82
C ASN A 20 7.33 -5.52 -10.55
N SER A 21 6.11 -5.66 -10.03
CA SER A 21 4.93 -4.97 -10.55
C SER A 21 4.68 -3.61 -9.89
N ALA A 22 5.54 -3.17 -8.96
CA ALA A 22 5.34 -1.93 -8.23
C ALA A 22 5.64 -0.72 -9.11
N HIS A 23 4.66 0.18 -9.21
CA HIS A 23 4.84 1.48 -9.84
C HIS A 23 5.10 2.59 -8.81
N THR A 24 5.94 3.56 -9.16
CA THR A 24 6.32 4.67 -8.28
C THR A 24 5.15 5.57 -7.87
N TYR A 25 4.09 5.61 -8.68
CA TYR A 25 2.91 6.42 -8.43
C TYR A 25 1.94 5.82 -7.38
N GLU A 26 2.08 4.54 -7.03
CA GLU A 26 1.09 3.83 -6.21
C GLU A 26 0.97 4.42 -4.80
N LEU A 27 2.10 4.73 -4.16
CA LEU A 27 2.10 5.35 -2.83
C LEU A 27 1.49 6.75 -2.85
N SER A 28 1.79 7.54 -3.89
CA SER A 28 1.18 8.85 -4.10
C SER A 28 -0.33 8.78 -4.34
N ALA A 29 -0.82 7.74 -5.01
CA ALA A 29 -2.25 7.53 -5.25
C ALA A 29 -2.99 7.05 -3.98
N LEU A 30 -2.35 6.18 -3.20
CA LEU A 30 -2.92 5.63 -1.96
C LEU A 30 -2.87 6.61 -0.78
N ALA A 31 -1.89 7.51 -0.77
CA ALA A 31 -1.61 8.37 0.38
C ALA A 31 -2.85 9.10 0.92
N PRO A 32 -3.70 9.78 0.11
CA PRO A 32 -4.89 10.46 0.64
C PRO A 32 -5.84 9.54 1.42
N TYR A 33 -6.06 8.33 0.89
CA TYR A 33 -6.96 7.33 1.48
C TYR A 33 -6.36 6.75 2.77
N ALA A 34 -5.10 6.33 2.71
CA ALA A 34 -4.40 5.74 3.85
C ALA A 34 -4.20 6.76 4.99
N GLN A 35 -3.81 8.00 4.67
CA GLN A 35 -3.61 9.04 5.67
C GLN A 35 -4.89 9.36 6.45
N SER A 36 -6.05 9.41 5.78
CA SER A 36 -7.34 9.60 6.44
C SER A 36 -7.63 8.50 7.48
N LEU A 37 -7.43 7.23 7.08
CA LEU A 37 -7.63 6.08 7.97
C LEU A 37 -6.61 6.07 9.12
N LEU A 38 -5.34 6.32 8.84
CA LEU A 38 -4.28 6.35 9.86
C LEU A 38 -4.49 7.47 10.88
N ARG A 39 -5.04 8.62 10.48
CA ARG A 39 -5.45 9.73 11.37
C ARG A 39 -6.62 9.37 12.28
N SER A 40 -7.44 8.40 11.91
CA SER A 40 -8.56 7.94 12.75
C SER A 40 -8.14 7.03 13.91
N VAL A 41 -6.91 6.46 13.86
CA VAL A 41 -6.39 5.59 14.92
C VAL A 41 -6.15 6.41 16.18
N LYS A 42 -6.77 5.99 17.29
CA LYS A 42 -6.70 6.71 18.57
C LYS A 42 -5.58 6.18 19.48
N PRO A 43 -5.06 7.01 20.41
CA PRO A 43 -3.97 6.63 21.32
C PRO A 43 -4.24 5.38 22.16
N GLU A 44 -5.50 5.07 22.45
CA GLU A 44 -5.90 3.90 23.24
C GLU A 44 -5.59 2.56 22.54
N ALA A 45 -5.29 2.59 21.23
CA ALA A 45 -4.83 1.42 20.48
C ALA A 45 -3.32 1.12 20.66
N GLU A 46 -2.65 1.83 21.57
CA GLU A 46 -1.26 1.64 22.03
C GLU A 46 -0.26 1.38 20.90
N GLN A 47 0.17 0.13 20.71
CA GLN A 47 1.16 -0.24 19.69
C GLN A 47 0.70 0.11 18.28
N SER A 48 -0.60 -0.06 17.99
CA SER A 48 -1.18 0.26 16.69
C SER A 48 -1.16 1.76 16.42
N TYR A 49 -1.34 2.58 17.46
CA TYR A 49 -1.23 4.04 17.33
C TYR A 49 0.19 4.45 16.95
N THR A 50 1.21 3.90 17.61
CA THR A 50 2.62 4.17 17.28
C THR A 50 2.95 3.79 15.84
N THR A 51 2.52 2.60 15.40
CA THR A 51 2.69 2.17 14.00
C THR A 51 1.96 3.10 13.05
N ALA A 52 0.72 3.51 13.37
CA ALA A 52 -0.06 4.41 12.52
C ALA A 52 0.60 5.79 12.36
N ARG A 53 1.18 6.34 13.44
CA ARG A 53 1.94 7.60 13.38
C ARG A 53 3.18 7.48 12.50
N ARG A 54 3.93 6.37 12.58
CA ARG A 54 5.10 6.11 11.74
C ARG A 54 4.74 6.00 10.26
N LEU A 55 3.68 5.25 9.94
CA LEU A 55 3.16 5.14 8.58
C LEU A 55 2.69 6.49 8.05
N LEU A 56 2.04 7.30 8.89
CA LEU A 56 1.60 8.64 8.51
C LEU A 56 2.80 9.53 8.13
N GLN A 57 3.85 9.57 8.96
CA GLN A 57 5.07 10.32 8.67
C GLN A 57 5.76 9.85 7.39
N PHE A 58 5.78 8.53 7.14
CA PHE A 58 6.30 7.99 5.90
C PHE A 58 5.49 8.45 4.67
N LEU A 59 4.16 8.43 4.77
CA LEU A 59 3.28 8.88 3.68
C LEU A 59 3.34 10.40 3.44
N GLU A 60 3.77 11.20 4.41
CA GLU A 60 4.00 12.65 4.24
C GLU A 60 5.17 12.96 3.29
N LEU A 61 6.01 11.97 2.97
CA LEU A 61 7.09 12.11 1.98
C LEU A 61 6.61 12.10 0.53
N PHE A 62 5.33 11.76 0.28
CA PHE A 62 4.77 11.59 -1.06
C PHE A 62 3.80 12.71 -1.42
N TYR A 63 3.93 13.26 -2.62
CA TYR A 63 2.94 14.20 -3.16
C TYR A 63 1.72 13.42 -3.65
N PRO A 64 0.50 13.78 -3.22
CA PRO A 64 -0.70 13.06 -3.62
C PRO A 64 -1.03 13.30 -5.09
N ILE A 65 -1.49 12.26 -5.78
CA ILE A 65 -1.96 12.37 -7.18
C ILE A 65 -3.44 11.99 -7.27
N SER A 66 -4.13 12.54 -8.26
CA SER A 66 -5.53 12.23 -8.50
C SER A 66 -5.69 10.76 -8.90
N ALA A 67 -6.71 10.10 -8.36
CA ALA A 67 -7.08 8.76 -8.77
C ALA A 67 -7.48 8.70 -10.26
N GLU A 68 -7.89 9.81 -10.87
CA GLU A 68 -8.25 9.87 -12.29
C GLU A 68 -7.06 9.64 -13.22
N GLU A 69 -5.85 10.00 -12.79
CA GLU A 69 -4.60 9.83 -13.54
C GLU A 69 -4.10 8.37 -13.55
N ILE A 70 -4.73 7.51 -12.74
CA ILE A 70 -4.30 6.12 -12.59
C ILE A 70 -4.92 5.26 -13.69
N PRO A 71 -4.14 4.45 -14.43
CA PRO A 71 -4.70 3.51 -15.40
C PRO A 71 -5.77 2.61 -14.78
N SER A 72 -6.88 2.40 -15.48
CA SER A 72 -8.01 1.62 -14.97
C SER A 72 -7.71 0.13 -14.80
N ASN A 73 -6.62 -0.37 -15.38
CA ASN A 73 -6.09 -1.71 -15.24
C ASN A 73 -4.96 -1.84 -14.20
N SER A 74 -4.63 -0.76 -13.47
CA SER A 74 -3.64 -0.81 -12.38
C SER A 74 -4.20 -1.53 -11.17
N LEU A 75 -3.41 -2.39 -10.52
CA LEU A 75 -3.84 -3.15 -9.32
C LEU A 75 -4.24 -2.22 -8.16
N VAL A 76 -3.61 -1.05 -8.03
CA VAL A 76 -3.95 -0.09 -6.97
C VAL A 76 -5.41 0.37 -7.02
N ARG A 77 -6.07 0.25 -8.20
CA ARG A 77 -7.50 0.54 -8.39
C ARG A 77 -8.42 -0.36 -7.58
N GLU A 78 -7.95 -1.51 -7.10
CA GLU A 78 -8.71 -2.36 -6.15
C GLU A 78 -8.98 -1.64 -4.81
N PHE A 79 -8.09 -0.73 -4.42
CA PHE A 79 -8.18 -0.01 -3.15
C PHE A 79 -8.79 1.38 -3.30
N ILE A 80 -8.50 2.07 -4.41
CA ILE A 80 -8.93 3.46 -4.64
C ILE A 80 -10.17 3.58 -5.56
N GLY A 81 -10.65 2.46 -6.10
CA GLY A 81 -11.77 2.40 -7.03
C GLY A 81 -11.42 2.77 -8.49
N GLY A 82 -12.34 2.49 -9.42
CA GLY A 82 -12.16 2.71 -10.85
C GLY A 82 -11.42 1.59 -11.60
N SER A 83 -11.36 0.39 -10.99
CA SER A 83 -10.80 -0.80 -11.63
C SER A 83 -11.71 -1.30 -12.74
N ILE A 84 -11.12 -1.79 -13.84
CA ILE A 84 -11.85 -2.57 -14.86
C ILE A 84 -12.09 -4.02 -14.42
N TYR A 85 -11.35 -4.47 -13.41
CA TYR A 85 -11.53 -5.80 -12.85
C TYR A 85 -12.70 -5.78 -11.88
N LYS A 86 -13.64 -6.71 -12.05
CA LYS A 86 -14.77 -6.86 -11.13
C LYS A 86 -14.26 -7.45 -9.82
N THR A 87 -14.41 -6.72 -8.72
CA THR A 87 -14.28 -7.29 -7.39
C THR A 87 -15.47 -8.24 -7.20
N THR A 88 -15.19 -9.52 -6.92
CA THR A 88 -16.20 -10.57 -6.76
C THR A 88 -16.82 -10.51 -5.37
#